data_AF-A0A940VZZ5-F1
#
_entry.id   AF-A0A940VZZ5-F1
#
_cell.length_a   1.000
_cell.length_b   1.000
_cell.length_c   1.000
_cell.angle_alpha   90.00
_cell.angle_beta   90.00
_cell.angle_gamma   90.00
#
_symmetry.space_group_name_H-M   'P 1'
#
loop_
_entity.id
_entity.type
_entity.pdbx_description
1 polymer ?
#
loop_
_entity_poly.entity_id
_entity_poly.type
_entity_poly.pdbx_seq_one_letter_code
_entity_poly.pdbx_strand_id
1 'polypeptide(L)'
;HGSGVGAQLLEELGADSFNPLADLTLPMLASIRSSAKLPMDVYMNIVDSMGGIQRYHEAAEIARICAPVYFKFEPGPSESELYNTWVDNTYLDGLAREKVKFAQIAKEWVERVSDKLVFNNTRADLSIPQV
;
A
#
# COMPACT_ATOMS: atom_id res chain seq x y z
N HIS A 1 1.30 12.29 6.16
CA HIS A 1 0.71 11.51 7.26
C HIS A 1 1.70 10.44 7.75
N GLY A 2 2.86 10.84 8.28
CA GLY A 2 3.94 9.92 8.66
C GLY A 2 4.07 9.67 10.17
N SER A 3 3.10 10.09 10.97
CA SER A 3 3.14 10.00 12.43
C SER A 3 1.83 9.48 13.00
N GLY A 4 1.88 8.92 14.21
CA GLY A 4 0.68 8.39 14.89
C GLY A 4 -0.39 9.46 15.13
N VAL A 5 0.00 10.67 15.53
CA VAL A 5 -0.92 11.81 15.71
C VAL A 5 -1.64 12.17 14.41
N GLY A 6 -0.91 12.16 13.28
CA GLY A 6 -1.52 12.44 11.97
C GLY A 6 -2.51 11.36 11.54
N ALA A 7 -2.23 10.09 11.83
CA ALA A 7 -3.15 8.99 11.56
C ALA A 7 -4.40 9.06 12.44
N GLN A 8 -4.24 9.37 13.73
CA GLN A 8 -5.36 9.52 14.66
C GLN A 8 -6.28 10.67 14.25
N LEU A 9 -5.71 11.82 13.84
CA LEU A 9 -6.52 12.94 13.37
C LEU A 9 -7.36 12.57 12.13
N LEU A 10 -6.79 11.82 11.18
CA LEU A 10 -7.54 11.36 10.00
C LEU A 10 -8.70 10.43 10.39
N GLU A 11 -8.47 9.54 11.35
CA GLU A 11 -9.50 8.66 11.90
C GLU A 11 -10.64 9.45 12.55
N GLU A 12 -10.31 10.45 13.38
CA GLU A 12 -11.28 11.32 14.05
C GLU A 12 -12.10 12.16 13.05
N LEU A 13 -11.51 12.50 11.90
CA LEU A 13 -12.18 13.19 10.80
C LEU A 13 -13.03 12.26 9.90
N GLY A 14 -13.02 10.95 10.17
CA GLY A 14 -13.85 9.96 9.47
C GLY A 14 -13.23 9.40 8.19
N ALA A 15 -11.90 9.36 8.07
CA ALA A 15 -11.25 8.68 6.96
C ALA A 15 -11.41 7.16 7.04
N ASP A 16 -11.71 6.52 5.90
CA ASP A 16 -11.83 5.06 5.79
C ASP A 16 -10.47 4.35 5.72
N SER A 17 -9.43 5.02 5.21
CA SER A 17 -8.04 4.55 5.21
C SER A 17 -7.07 5.74 5.04
N PHE A 18 -5.77 5.50 5.20
CA PHE A 18 -4.76 6.49 4.83
C PHE A 18 -3.44 5.87 4.38
N ASN A 19 -2.64 6.71 3.72
CA ASN A 19 -1.34 6.39 3.17
C ASN A 19 -0.22 6.97 4.04
N PRO A 20 0.47 6.16 4.87
CA PRO A 20 1.73 6.56 5.46
C PRO A 20 2.79 6.88 4.39
N LEU A 21 3.87 7.56 4.81
CA LEU A 21 5.03 7.78 3.94
C LEU A 21 5.64 6.43 3.51
N ALA A 22 6.16 6.36 2.28
CA ALA A 22 6.55 5.10 1.67
C ALA A 22 7.75 4.43 2.35
N ASP A 23 8.73 5.23 2.76
CA ASP A 23 10.03 4.81 3.30
C ASP A 23 10.03 4.56 4.81
N LEU A 24 8.86 4.52 5.46
CA LEU A 24 8.77 4.25 6.88
C LEU A 24 9.24 2.84 7.23
N THR A 25 10.13 2.78 8.23
CA THR A 25 10.62 1.53 8.82
C THR A 25 9.51 0.78 9.58
N LEU A 26 9.70 -0.53 9.81
CA LEU A 26 8.74 -1.35 10.57
C LEU A 26 8.42 -0.78 11.96
N PRO A 27 9.38 -0.30 12.78
CA PRO A 27 9.06 0.33 14.06
C PRO A 27 8.24 1.63 13.93
N MET A 28 8.47 2.42 12.88
CA MET A 28 7.69 3.63 12.63
C MET A 28 6.25 3.29 12.24
N LEU A 29 6.05 2.28 11.39
CA LEU A 29 4.72 1.77 11.07
C LEU A 29 4.00 1.21 12.31
N ALA A 30 4.71 0.47 13.16
CA ALA A 30 4.16 -0.03 14.43
C ALA A 30 3.74 1.11 15.38
N SER A 31 4.55 2.17 15.45
CA SER A 31 4.23 3.38 16.21
C SER A 31 2.94 4.03 15.69
N ILE A 32 2.79 4.18 14.37
CA ILE A 32 1.56 4.69 13.77
C ILE A 32 0.37 3.79 14.11
N ARG A 33 0.50 2.46 13.94
CA ARG A 33 -0.58 1.53 14.25
C ARG A 33 -1.02 1.61 15.72
N SER A 34 -0.10 1.90 16.64
CA SER A 34 -0.43 2.04 18.06
C SER A 34 -1.39 3.20 18.36
N SER A 35 -1.49 4.20 17.47
CA SER A 35 -2.25 5.43 17.71
C SER A 35 -3.60 5.50 16.99
N ALA A 36 -3.80 4.72 15.93
CA ALA A 36 -5.03 4.74 15.13
C ALA A 36 -5.47 3.32 14.80
N LYS A 37 -6.73 3.07 14.39
CA LYS A 37 -7.23 1.73 14.00
C LYS A 37 -7.68 1.60 12.55
N LEU A 38 -7.90 2.72 11.85
CA LEU A 38 -8.24 2.72 10.43
C LEU A 38 -7.21 1.95 9.57
N PRO A 39 -7.64 1.31 8.47
CA PRO A 39 -6.77 0.66 7.49
C PRO A 39 -5.62 1.54 7.00
N MET A 40 -4.45 0.93 6.85
CA MET A 40 -3.25 1.59 6.31
C MET A 40 -2.98 1.12 4.87
N ASP A 41 -2.57 2.04 4.01
CA ASP A 41 -2.17 1.76 2.65
C ASP A 41 -0.62 1.86 2.54
N VAL A 42 0.08 0.73 2.58
CA VAL A 42 1.55 0.72 2.63
C VAL A 42 2.14 0.47 1.25
N TYR A 43 3.00 1.39 0.81
CA TYR A 43 3.78 1.24 -0.42
C TYR A 43 4.75 0.07 -0.31
N MET A 44 4.59 -0.91 -1.21
CA MET A 44 5.52 -2.02 -1.38
C MET A 44 6.60 -1.69 -2.42
N ASN A 45 6.24 -0.81 -3.35
CA ASN A 45 7.16 -0.10 -4.22
C ASN A 45 6.68 1.33 -4.48
N ILE A 46 7.58 2.21 -4.89
CA ILE A 46 7.25 3.58 -5.32
C ILE A 46 8.11 3.96 -6.54
N VAL A 47 7.73 5.04 -7.21
CA VAL A 47 8.41 5.53 -8.41
C VAL A 47 9.86 5.92 -8.14
N ASP A 48 10.69 5.85 -9.18
CA ASP A 48 12.13 6.12 -9.11
C ASP A 48 12.41 7.54 -8.63
N SER A 49 11.61 8.52 -9.06
CA SER A 49 11.72 9.92 -8.62
C SER A 49 11.47 10.12 -7.12
N MET A 50 10.88 9.13 -6.44
CA MET A 50 10.63 9.13 -4.99
C MET A 50 11.50 8.09 -4.25
N GLY A 51 12.61 7.68 -4.87
CA GLY A 51 13.60 6.79 -4.28
C GLY A 51 13.47 5.33 -4.70
N GLY A 52 12.44 4.95 -5.47
CA GLY A 52 12.37 3.64 -6.12
C GLY A 52 12.36 2.45 -5.15
N ILE A 53 11.86 2.64 -3.92
CA ILE A 53 11.95 1.63 -2.87
C ILE A 53 11.24 0.33 -3.30
N GLN A 54 11.74 -0.82 -2.87
CA GLN A 54 11.10 -2.12 -3.09
C GLN A 54 11.25 -2.99 -1.83
N ARG A 55 10.14 -3.36 -1.20
CA ARG A 55 10.13 -3.98 0.14
C ARG A 55 9.23 -5.19 0.29
N TYR A 56 9.03 -5.94 -0.81
CA TYR A 56 8.16 -7.14 -0.82
C TYR A 56 8.55 -8.20 0.21
N HIS A 57 9.85 -8.34 0.52
CA HIS A 57 10.34 -9.29 1.51
C HIS A 57 9.85 -9.00 2.93
N GLU A 58 9.43 -7.76 3.22
CA GLU A 58 8.84 -7.36 4.50
C GLU A 58 7.32 -7.57 4.54
N ALA A 59 6.68 -8.01 3.45
CA ALA A 59 5.22 -8.05 3.32
C ALA A 59 4.53 -8.75 4.50
N ALA A 60 5.04 -9.91 4.94
CA ALA A 60 4.49 -10.63 6.07
C ALA A 60 4.51 -9.81 7.37
N GLU A 61 5.61 -9.13 7.65
CA GLU A 61 5.80 -8.37 8.88
C GLU A 61 5.02 -7.05 8.85
N ILE A 62 4.95 -6.39 7.68
CA ILE A 62 4.08 -5.24 7.48
C ILE A 62 2.61 -5.64 7.70
N ALA A 63 2.17 -6.77 7.13
CA ALA A 63 0.81 -7.27 7.34
C ALA A 63 0.53 -7.54 8.82
N ARG A 64 1.46 -8.21 9.52
CA ARG A 64 1.33 -8.49 10.96
C ARG A 64 1.24 -7.22 11.81
N ILE A 65 2.02 -6.19 11.48
CA ILE A 65 2.07 -4.93 12.22
C ILE A 65 0.87 -4.04 11.88
N CYS A 66 0.54 -3.89 10.60
CA CYS A 66 -0.34 -2.82 10.12
C CYS A 66 -1.79 -3.26 9.92
N ALA A 67 -2.09 -4.57 9.97
CA ALA A 67 -3.44 -5.08 9.71
C ALA A 67 -4.53 -4.31 10.50
N PRO A 68 -5.66 -3.93 9.85
CA PRO A 68 -5.95 -4.10 8.43
C PRO A 68 -5.07 -3.22 7.52
N VAL A 69 -4.53 -3.77 6.43
CA VAL A 69 -3.58 -3.07 5.55
C VAL A 69 -3.80 -3.43 4.07
N TYR A 70 -3.68 -2.43 3.20
CA TYR A 70 -3.59 -2.57 1.77
C TYR A 70 -2.15 -2.38 1.30
N PHE A 71 -1.71 -3.20 0.35
CA PHE A 71 -0.42 -3.03 -0.30
C PHE A 71 -0.56 -2.20 -1.57
N LYS A 72 0.21 -1.13 -1.65
CA LYS A 72 0.26 -0.22 -2.80
C LYS A 72 1.47 -0.50 -3.67
N PHE A 73 1.25 -0.40 -4.97
CA PHE A 73 2.24 -0.65 -6.00
C PHE A 73 2.21 0.51 -6.99
N GLU A 74 3.26 1.32 -6.99
CA GLU A 74 3.48 2.46 -7.88
C GLU A 74 4.88 2.38 -8.51
N PRO A 75 5.12 1.41 -9.41
CA PRO A 75 6.39 1.28 -10.11
C PRO A 75 6.52 2.36 -11.21
N GLY A 76 7.75 2.59 -11.67
CA GLY A 76 8.00 3.42 -12.84
C GLY A 76 8.77 4.70 -12.51
N PRO A 77 8.98 5.57 -13.51
CA PRO A 77 9.94 6.66 -13.40
C PRO A 77 9.47 7.79 -12.45
N SER A 78 8.20 8.19 -12.51
CA SER A 78 7.67 9.27 -11.68
C SER A 78 6.14 9.29 -11.61
N GLU A 79 5.59 9.97 -10.60
CA GLU A 79 4.14 10.19 -10.47
C GLU A 79 3.57 10.98 -11.67
N SER A 80 4.35 11.91 -12.23
CA SER A 80 3.92 12.69 -13.38
C SER A 80 3.80 11.84 -14.65
N GLU A 81 4.58 10.78 -14.79
CA GLU A 81 4.43 9.83 -15.89
C GLU A 81 3.30 8.82 -15.64
N LEU A 82 2.96 8.54 -14.38
CA LEU A 82 1.86 7.64 -14.04
C LEU A 82 0.47 8.27 -14.13
N TYR A 83 0.33 9.54 -13.73
CA TYR A 83 -0.98 10.14 -13.47
C TYR A 83 -1.39 11.24 -14.44
N ASN A 84 -0.49 11.75 -15.27
CA ASN A 84 -0.86 12.78 -16.24
C ASN A 84 -1.66 12.18 -17.40
N THR A 85 -2.67 12.90 -17.88
CA THR A 85 -3.56 12.43 -18.94
C THR A 85 -3.05 12.72 -20.35
N TRP A 86 -1.91 13.40 -20.47
CA TRP A 86 -1.31 13.84 -21.75
C TRP A 86 0.04 13.17 -22.05
N VAL A 87 0.36 12.08 -21.33
CA VAL A 87 1.52 11.22 -21.63
C VAL A 87 1.08 10.02 -22.46
N ASP A 88 2.04 9.33 -23.07
CA ASP A 88 1.77 8.09 -23.81
C ASP A 88 1.24 6.99 -22.87
N ASN A 89 0.02 6.52 -23.12
CA ASN A 89 -0.66 5.52 -22.29
C ASN A 89 -0.16 4.09 -22.53
N THR A 90 0.71 3.84 -23.52
CA THR A 90 1.21 2.49 -23.84
C THR A 90 1.83 1.81 -22.61
N TYR A 91 2.52 2.57 -21.75
CA TYR A 91 3.05 2.05 -20.49
C TYR A 91 1.92 1.67 -19.51
N LEU A 92 0.90 2.52 -19.37
CA LEU A 92 -0.23 2.32 -18.46
C LEU A 92 -1.09 1.11 -18.85
N ASP A 93 -1.24 0.84 -20.15
CA ASP A 93 -1.96 -0.34 -20.66
C ASP A 93 -1.33 -1.66 -20.17
N GLY A 94 0.00 -1.70 -20.11
CA GLY A 94 0.76 -2.83 -19.57
C GLY A 94 0.82 -2.86 -18.04
N LEU A 95 0.73 -1.70 -17.39
CA LEU A 95 0.98 -1.53 -15.97
C LEU A 95 0.02 -2.34 -15.09
N ALA A 96 -1.25 -2.47 -15.48
CA ALA A 96 -2.23 -3.27 -14.72
C ALA A 96 -1.77 -4.73 -14.57
N ARG A 97 -1.23 -5.33 -15.64
CA ARG A 97 -0.71 -6.70 -15.62
C ARG A 97 0.51 -6.82 -14.70
N GLU A 98 1.41 -5.83 -14.72
CA GLU A 98 2.59 -5.83 -13.85
C GLU A 98 2.21 -5.65 -12.38
N LYS A 99 1.25 -4.77 -12.05
CA LYS A 99 0.77 -4.62 -10.66
C LYS A 99 0.13 -5.90 -10.12
N VAL A 100 -0.57 -6.68 -10.94
CA VAL A 100 -1.08 -8.01 -10.54
C VAL A 100 0.06 -8.96 -10.19
N LYS A 101 1.16 -8.96 -10.98
CA LYS A 101 2.34 -9.77 -10.66
C LYS A 101 3.00 -9.33 -9.35
N PHE A 102 3.10 -8.02 -9.09
CA PHE A 102 3.65 -7.52 -7.83
C PHE A 102 2.79 -7.90 -6.62
N ALA A 103 1.47 -7.83 -6.76
CA ALA A 103 0.54 -8.31 -5.73
C ALA A 103 0.72 -9.82 -5.47
N GLN A 104 0.89 -10.62 -6.52
CA GLN A 104 1.19 -12.05 -6.39
C GLN A 104 2.51 -12.28 -5.64
N ILE A 105 3.59 -11.56 -6.00
CA ILE A 105 4.89 -11.67 -5.32
C ILE A 105 4.77 -11.32 -3.83
N ALA A 106 4.08 -10.23 -3.50
CA ALA A 106 3.86 -9.84 -2.10
C ALA A 106 3.06 -10.91 -1.33
N LYS A 107 2.03 -11.49 -1.97
CA LYS A 107 1.25 -12.59 -1.42
C LYS A 107 2.10 -13.83 -1.17
N GLU A 108 2.95 -14.22 -2.13
CA GLU A 108 3.88 -15.35 -1.96
C GLU A 108 4.85 -15.14 -0.79
N TRP A 109 5.33 -13.92 -0.57
CA TRP A 109 6.17 -13.60 0.60
C TRP A 109 5.43 -13.78 1.93
N VAL A 110 4.18 -13.34 2.00
CA VAL A 110 3.33 -13.54 3.19
C VAL A 110 3.08 -15.02 3.44
N GLU A 111 2.65 -15.77 2.43
CA GLU A 111 2.31 -17.19 2.54
C GLU A 111 3.52 -18.06 2.93
N ARG A 112 4.74 -17.65 2.55
CA ARG A 112 5.99 -18.32 2.98
C ARG A 112 6.28 -18.16 4.47
N VAL A 113 5.85 -17.06 5.08
CA VAL A 113 6.21 -16.69 6.46
C VAL A 113 5.10 -17.03 7.45
N SER A 114 3.83 -16.91 7.05
CA SER A 114 2.70 -17.16 7.94
C SER A 114 1.48 -17.73 7.23
N ASP A 115 0.89 -18.75 7.83
CA ASP A 115 -0.40 -19.34 7.49
C ASP A 115 -1.59 -18.69 8.24
N LYS A 116 -1.30 -17.78 9.18
CA LYS A 116 -2.30 -17.12 10.04
C LYS A 116 -2.83 -15.80 9.48
N LEU A 117 -2.11 -15.20 8.54
CA LEU A 117 -2.53 -13.95 7.91
C LEU A 117 -3.62 -14.25 6.89
N VAL A 118 -4.72 -13.50 6.98
CA VAL A 118 -5.90 -13.69 6.12
C VAL A 118 -5.90 -12.63 5.04
N PHE A 119 -5.91 -13.06 3.78
CA PHE A 119 -6.17 -12.19 2.65
C PHE A 119 -7.67 -12.00 2.47
N ASN A 120 -8.11 -10.74 2.40
CA ASN A 120 -9.51 -10.45 2.13
C ASN A 120 -9.87 -10.88 0.69
N ASN A 121 -10.94 -11.67 0.55
CA ASN A 121 -11.51 -12.07 -0.74
C ASN A 121 -12.77 -11.25 -1.11
N THR A 122 -13.23 -10.37 -0.21
CA THR A 122 -14.42 -9.54 -0.44
C THR A 122 -14.05 -8.25 -1.16
N ARG A 123 -14.96 -7.80 -2.02
CA ARG A 123 -14.85 -6.53 -2.77
C ARG A 123 -15.71 -5.43 -2.14
N ALA A 124 -16.40 -5.74 -1.03
CA ALA A 124 -17.40 -4.85 -0.43
C ALA A 124 -16.78 -3.62 0.25
N ASP A 125 -15.51 -3.72 0.65
CA ASP A 125 -14.66 -2.67 1.20
C ASP A 125 -13.84 -1.91 0.15
N LEU A 126 -13.89 -2.33 -1.12
CA LEU A 126 -13.31 -1.57 -2.23
C LEU A 126 -14.30 -0.49 -2.62
N SER A 127 -13.88 0.78 -2.53
CA SER A 127 -14.62 1.98 -2.95
C SER A 127 -14.76 2.09 -4.47
N ILE A 128 -15.09 0.98 -5.15
CA ILE A 128 -15.54 1.00 -6.54
C ILE A 128 -16.95 1.59 -6.51
N PRO A 129 -17.22 2.69 -7.24
CA PRO A 129 -18.56 3.22 -7.37
C PRO A 129 -19.52 2.10 -7.80
N GLN A 130 -20.51 1.80 -6.95
CA GLN A 130 -21.58 0.88 -7.32
C GLN A 130 -22.60 1.68 -8.13
N VAL A 131 -22.94 1.16 -9.31
CA VAL A 131 -23.96 1.73 -10.21
C VAL A 131 -25.34 1.32 -9.73
#